data_AF-A0A4R9P7R7-F1
#
_entry.id   AF-A0A4R9P7R7-F1
#
_cell.length_a   1.000
_cell.length_b   1.000
_cell.length_c   1.000
_cell.angle_alpha   90.00
_cell.angle_beta   90.00
_cell.angle_gamma   90.00
#
_symmetry.space_group_name_H-M   'P 1'
#
loop_
_entity.id
_entity.type
_entity.pdbx_description
1 polymer ?
#
loop_
_entity_poly.entity_id
_entity_poly.type
_entity_poly.pdbx_seq_one_letter_code
_entity_poly.pdbx_strand_id
1 'polypeptide(L)'
;MRNYQTGAASGARVDIDQGLRAYMIKVYNLMGLGLLITGLAAWGAFQLAITGDGQLTAFGQLIYASAFRWVVILAPLAAVMFLSFRIQSMSV
;
A
#
# COMPACT_ATOMS: atom_id res chain seq x y z
N MET A 1 -39.14 43.16 -1.96
CA MET A 1 -38.15 42.45 -2.80
C MET A 1 -36.77 42.70 -2.22
N ARG A 2 -36.19 41.72 -1.53
CA ARG A 2 -34.80 41.79 -1.00
C ARG A 2 -34.22 40.37 -1.06
N ASN A 3 -33.53 40.08 -2.17
CA ASN A 3 -32.67 38.92 -2.31
C ASN A 3 -31.48 39.11 -1.37
N TYR A 4 -31.50 38.42 -0.22
CA TYR A 4 -30.31 38.22 0.58
C TYR A 4 -29.44 37.18 -0.14
N GLN A 5 -28.52 37.68 -0.95
CA GLN A 5 -27.13 37.22 -0.95
C GLN A 5 -26.88 35.71 -1.12
N THR A 6 -27.20 35.18 -2.30
CA THR A 6 -26.59 33.96 -2.87
C THR A 6 -25.12 34.20 -3.31
N GLY A 7 -24.31 34.86 -2.47
CA GLY A 7 -22.91 35.20 -2.74
C GLY A 7 -21.90 34.62 -1.74
N ALA A 8 -22.33 34.08 -0.60
CA ALA A 8 -21.46 33.44 0.39
C ALA A 8 -21.38 31.90 0.23
N ALA A 9 -22.33 31.30 -0.47
CA ALA A 9 -22.41 29.84 -0.63
C ALA A 9 -21.51 29.28 -1.74
N SER A 10 -21.11 30.10 -2.72
CA SER A 10 -20.23 29.69 -3.82
C SER A 10 -18.77 29.57 -3.39
N GLY A 11 -18.25 30.50 -2.56
CA GLY A 11 -16.89 30.42 -2.00
C GLY A 11 -16.68 29.20 -1.10
N ALA A 12 -17.64 28.94 -0.19
CA ALA A 12 -17.57 27.78 0.70
C ALA A 12 -17.61 26.43 -0.05
N ARG A 13 -18.36 26.33 -1.16
CA ARG A 13 -18.39 25.12 -2.01
C ARG A 13 -17.06 24.92 -2.75
N VAL A 14 -16.48 26.00 -3.29
CA VAL A 14 -15.18 25.95 -3.98
C VAL A 14 -14.05 25.52 -3.02
N ASP A 15 -14.05 26.01 -1.77
CA ASP A 15 -13.03 25.63 -0.78
C ASP A 15 -13.12 24.16 -0.36
N ILE A 16 -14.34 23.62 -0.23
CA ILE A 16 -14.57 22.20 0.09
C ILE A 16 -14.06 21.30 -1.05
N ASP A 17 -14.32 21.66 -2.31
CA ASP A 17 -13.90 20.89 -3.47
C ASP A 17 -12.35 20.83 -3.57
N GLN A 18 -11.68 21.93 -3.26
CA GLN A 18 -10.21 21.98 -3.21
C GLN A 18 -9.65 21.12 -2.07
N GLY A 19 -10.28 21.15 -0.88
CA GLY A 19 -9.88 20.31 0.25
C GLY A 19 -10.00 18.81 -0.06
N LEU A 20 -11.12 18.40 -0.68
CA LEU A 20 -11.35 17.01 -1.11
C LEU A 20 -10.29 16.58 -2.15
N ARG A 21 -10.02 17.43 -3.13
CA ARG A 21 -9.00 17.16 -4.16
C ARG A 21 -7.61 17.02 -3.54
N ALA A 22 -7.23 17.92 -2.64
CA ALA A 22 -5.94 17.86 -1.96
C ALA A 22 -5.80 16.58 -1.13
N TYR A 23 -6.87 16.18 -0.42
CA TYR A 23 -6.91 14.93 0.33
C TYR A 23 -6.75 13.71 -0.58
N MET A 24 -7.49 13.64 -1.69
CA MET A 24 -7.40 12.53 -2.64
C MET A 24 -6.00 12.42 -3.26
N ILE A 25 -5.40 13.54 -3.67
CA ILE A 25 -4.01 13.54 -4.18
C ILE A 25 -3.05 12.98 -3.13
N LYS A 26 -3.19 13.36 -1.87
CA LYS A 26 -2.36 12.82 -0.79
C LYS A 26 -2.54 11.30 -0.64
N VAL A 27 -3.77 10.80 -0.65
CA VAL A 27 -4.07 9.36 -0.57
C VAL A 27 -3.45 8.62 -1.75
N TYR A 28 -3.61 9.12 -2.99
CA TYR A 28 -3.04 8.50 -4.17
C TYR A 28 -1.51 8.52 -4.17
N ASN A 29 -0.90 9.61 -3.70
CA ASN A 29 0.55 9.67 -3.54
C ASN A 29 1.05 8.64 -2.53
N LEU A 30 0.34 8.45 -1.40
CA LEU A 30 0.69 7.42 -0.41
C LEU A 30 0.53 6.00 -0.97
N MET A 31 -0.57 5.73 -1.68
CA MET A 31 -0.79 4.44 -2.33
C MET A 31 0.26 4.15 -3.40
N GLY A 32 0.55 5.14 -4.25
CA GLY A 32 1.58 5.04 -5.29
C GLY A 32 2.97 4.82 -4.70
N LEU A 33 3.31 5.51 -3.62
CA LEU A 33 4.58 5.33 -2.92
C LEU A 33 4.68 3.96 -2.26
N GLY A 34 3.60 3.46 -1.67
CA GLY A 34 3.52 2.09 -1.14
C GLY A 34 3.78 1.05 -2.23
N LEU A 35 3.09 1.18 -3.38
CA LEU A 35 3.30 0.30 -4.54
C LEU A 35 4.72 0.39 -5.10
N LEU A 36 5.30 1.60 -5.16
CA LEU A 36 6.67 1.79 -5.61
C LEU A 36 7.66 1.05 -4.72
N ILE A 37 7.53 1.17 -3.39
CA ILE A 37 8.38 0.44 -2.44
C ILE A 37 8.24 -1.07 -2.64
N THR A 38 7.01 -1.58 -2.77
CA THR A 38 6.78 -3.01 -3.02
C THR A 38 7.39 -3.45 -4.36
N GLY A 39 7.26 -2.66 -5.41
CA GLY A 39 7.86 -2.94 -6.72
C GLY A 39 9.39 -3.00 -6.66
N LEU A 40 10.03 -2.06 -5.95
CA LEU A 40 11.48 -2.07 -5.75
C LEU A 40 11.96 -3.28 -4.95
N ALA A 41 11.23 -3.65 -3.89
CA ALA A 41 11.54 -4.85 -3.12
C ALA A 41 11.42 -6.12 -3.97
N ALA A 42 10.36 -6.23 -4.77
CA ALA A 42 10.16 -7.35 -5.69
C ALA A 42 11.26 -7.42 -6.77
N TRP A 43 11.63 -6.28 -7.35
CA TRP A 43 12.70 -6.19 -8.34
C TRP A 43 14.07 -6.56 -7.75
N GLY A 44 14.39 -6.06 -6.55
CA GLY A 44 15.63 -6.44 -5.85
C GLY A 44 15.67 -7.94 -5.52
N ALA A 45 14.56 -8.51 -5.04
CA ALA A 45 14.46 -9.94 -4.79
C ALA A 45 14.63 -10.78 -6.08
N PHE A 46 14.08 -10.31 -7.21
CA PHE A 46 14.26 -10.95 -8.51
C PHE A 46 15.72 -10.96 -8.94
N GLN A 47 16.41 -9.81 -8.84
CA GLN A 47 17.84 -9.70 -9.17
C GLN A 47 18.73 -10.62 -8.34
N LEU A 48 18.35 -10.92 -7.10
CA LEU A 48 19.06 -11.88 -6.25
C LEU A 48 18.71 -13.34 -6.57
N ALA A 49 17.51 -13.59 -7.07
CA ALA A 49 16.98 -14.94 -7.28
C ALA A 49 17.33 -15.54 -8.64
N ILE A 50 17.55 -14.72 -9.66
CA ILE A 50 17.71 -15.17 -11.05
C ILE A 50 19.00 -14.57 -11.64
N THR A 51 19.79 -15.43 -12.27
CA THR A 51 21.01 -15.01 -12.99
C THR A 51 20.67 -14.42 -14.37
N GLY A 52 21.63 -13.75 -15.00
CA GLY A 52 21.45 -13.17 -16.34
C GLY A 52 21.03 -14.18 -17.42
N ASP A 53 21.40 -15.46 -17.24
CA ASP A 53 21.04 -16.57 -18.13
C ASP A 53 19.68 -17.21 -17.81
N GLY A 54 18.92 -16.63 -16.87
CA GLY A 54 17.58 -17.08 -16.49
C GLY A 54 17.55 -18.28 -15.53
N GLN A 55 18.70 -18.68 -14.96
CA GLN A 55 18.77 -19.79 -14.00
C GLN A 55 18.54 -19.30 -12.56
N LEU A 56 18.04 -20.18 -11.69
CA LEU A 56 17.88 -19.84 -10.28
C LEU A 56 19.23 -19.83 -9.57
N THR A 57 19.46 -18.80 -8.76
CA THR A 57 20.55 -18.78 -7.78
C THR A 57 20.23 -19.67 -6.59
N ALA A 58 21.20 -19.88 -5.68
CA ALA A 58 20.92 -20.57 -4.40
C ALA A 58 19.80 -19.89 -3.60
N PHE A 59 19.72 -18.55 -3.65
CA PHE A 59 18.63 -17.79 -3.04
C PHE A 59 17.29 -18.04 -3.74
N GLY A 60 17.28 -18.03 -5.09
CA GLY A 60 16.09 -18.37 -5.86
C GLY A 60 15.59 -19.80 -5.56
N GLN A 61 16.50 -20.76 -5.47
CA GLN A 61 16.18 -22.16 -5.16
C GLN A 61 15.54 -22.28 -3.76
N LEU A 62 16.07 -21.56 -2.77
CA LEU A 62 15.51 -21.54 -1.43
C LEU A 62 14.08 -20.99 -1.41
N ILE A 63 13.80 -19.91 -2.13
CA ILE A 63 12.50 -19.21 -2.05
C ILE A 63 11.44 -19.86 -2.94
N TYR A 64 11.83 -20.40 -4.10
CA TYR A 64 10.86 -20.92 -5.09
C TYR A 64 10.77 -22.45 -5.11
N ALA A 65 11.87 -23.17 -4.87
CA ALA A 65 11.94 -24.62 -5.05
C ALA A 65 12.10 -25.41 -3.73
N SER A 66 12.07 -24.75 -2.57
CA SER A 66 12.12 -25.41 -1.26
C SER A 66 10.80 -25.31 -0.49
N ALA A 67 10.67 -26.07 0.60
CA ALA A 67 9.52 -25.96 1.51
C ALA A 67 9.37 -24.57 2.14
N PHE A 68 10.46 -23.78 2.21
CA PHE A 68 10.43 -22.40 2.71
C PHE A 68 9.49 -21.50 1.91
N ARG A 69 9.19 -21.83 0.65
CA ARG A 69 8.19 -21.12 -0.18
C ARG A 69 6.86 -20.94 0.53
N TRP A 70 6.43 -21.94 1.31
CA TRP A 70 5.14 -21.92 2.00
C TRP A 70 5.12 -20.89 3.12
N VAL A 71 6.25 -20.71 3.81
CA VAL A 71 6.39 -19.67 4.83
C VAL A 71 6.24 -18.30 4.17
N VAL A 72 6.88 -18.07 3.03
CA VAL A 72 6.78 -16.79 2.29
C VAL A 72 5.36 -16.53 1.81
N ILE A 73 4.68 -17.54 1.27
CA ILE A 73 3.28 -17.42 0.80
C ILE A 73 2.32 -17.16 1.97
N LEU A 74 2.54 -17.78 3.13
CA LEU A 74 1.68 -17.63 4.31
C LEU A 74 2.02 -16.39 5.16
N ALA A 75 3.16 -15.74 4.94
CA ALA A 75 3.58 -14.58 5.73
C ALA A 75 2.57 -13.43 5.77
N PRO A 76 1.91 -13.03 4.65
CA PRO A 76 0.88 -11.98 4.69
C PRO A 76 -0.32 -12.39 5.54
N LEU A 77 -0.76 -13.65 5.44
CA LEU A 77 -1.88 -14.16 6.23
C LEU A 77 -1.51 -14.17 7.72
N ALA A 78 -0.31 -14.65 8.07
CA ALA A 78 0.17 -14.66 9.44
C ALA A 78 0.26 -13.24 10.03
N ALA A 79 0.73 -12.26 9.25
CA ALA A 79 0.78 -10.85 9.69
C ALA A 79 -0.62 -10.28 9.98
N VAL A 80 -1.60 -10.56 9.11
CA VAL A 80 -2.99 -10.16 9.33
C VAL A 80 -3.56 -10.84 10.58
N MET A 81 -3.40 -12.15 10.73
CA MET A 81 -3.89 -12.89 11.91
C MET A 81 -3.28 -12.36 13.21
N PHE A 82 -1.97 -12.11 13.22
CA PHE A 82 -1.27 -11.55 14.36
C PHE A 82 -1.83 -10.19 14.76
N LEU A 83 -2.01 -9.29 13.78
CA LEU A 83 -2.55 -7.96 14.03
C LEU A 83 -4.01 -8.04 14.52
N SER A 84 -4.83 -8.92 13.94
CA SER A 84 -6.22 -9.15 14.36
C SER A 84 -6.32 -9.62 15.81
N PHE A 85 -5.47 -10.57 16.23
CA PHE A 85 -5.46 -11.03 17.63
C PHE A 85 -4.98 -9.94 18.58
N ARG A 86 -4.00 -9.12 18.17
CA ARG A 86 -3.49 -8.03 19.00
C ARG A 86 -4.53 -6.92 19.21
N ILE A 87 -5.34 -6.61 18.21
CA ILE A 87 -6.41 -5.61 18.33
C ILE A 87 -7.43 -6.00 19.41
N GLN A 88 -7.79 -7.29 19.54
CA GLN A 88 -8.71 -7.79 20.58
C GLN A 88 -8.19 -7.59 22.01
N SER A 89 -6.87 -7.39 22.17
CA SER A 89 -6.25 -7.19 23.48
C SER A 89 -6.08 -5.71 23.87
N MET A 90 -6.58 -4.78 23.04
CA MET A 90 -6.62 -3.36 23.38
C MET A 90 -7.87 -3.06 24.20
N SER A 91 -7.72 -2.99 25.53
CA SER A 91 -8.72 -2.36 26.38
C SER A 91 -8.67 -0.85 26.13
N VAL A 92 -9.83 -0.24 25.89
CA VAL A 92 -10.00 1.19 26.12
C VAL A 92 -9.88 1.53 27.60
#